data_AF-A0A7C5CJA4-F1
#
_entry.id   AF-A0A7C5CJA4-F1
#
_cell.length_a   1.000
_cell.length_b   1.000
_cell.length_c   1.000
_cell.angle_alpha   90.00
_cell.angle_beta   90.00
_cell.angle_gamma   90.00
#
_symmetry.space_group_name_H-M   'P 1'
#
loop_
_entity.id
_entity.type
_entity.pdbx_description
1 polymer ?
#
loop_
_entity_poly.entity_id
_entity_poly.type
_entity_poly.pdbx_seq_one_letter_code
_entity_poly.pdbx_strand_id
1 'polypeptide(L)'
;MVLYMSLAVELKREEKEKEKRMEWWRRAKFGMFIHWDLYSIPAGVWKDKRIPGIGEWIMYRAKIPVKEYEKLTELFNPVKFNAEEWVKIAKEAGMKYMVITAKHHDGFCLFNTRYTDYNVVKATPFGRDPLKELSSVCRKEGMKLGFYYSHVLDWHHPDGMGNDWDYDPAKKDFVRYFRDYVEPQVEELLTNYAPVALLWFDIGNRLPYPELARELRDLVRNLSPDTIINGRIGHGMGDYIEMGDNKIPEHKLEGDWEVPMTLNDTWGYKSYDHNWKTPGRVIQILVEVVSKGGNLLLNVGPTAEGEIPKPAVDILKEVGKWLKVNGESIYGASASPIEVPPDALYMCTAKPGKLFIHVIAWPWYGELKVYDIHEKVRRVYLLATGDELNFTQEGTHLKIKVPRNPPDNIDTVIVLELS
;
A
#
# COMPACT_ATOMS: atom_id res chain seq x y z
N MET A 1 7.02 43.24 -1.77
CA MET A 1 8.26 42.50 -2.05
C MET A 1 8.67 41.59 -0.89
N VAL A 2 8.71 42.07 0.36
CA VAL A 2 9.09 41.27 1.56
C VAL A 2 8.14 40.09 1.83
N LEU A 3 6.82 40.28 1.74
CA LEU A 3 5.84 39.20 1.95
C LEU A 3 5.94 38.08 0.88
N TYR A 4 6.19 38.46 -0.37
CA TYR A 4 6.39 37.52 -1.48
C TYR A 4 7.72 36.74 -1.35
N MET A 5 8.79 37.38 -0.89
CA MET A 5 10.04 36.67 -0.58
C MET A 5 9.88 35.69 0.58
N SER A 6 9.11 36.05 1.62
CA SER A 6 8.84 35.17 2.77
C SER A 6 8.10 33.89 2.33
N LEU A 7 7.03 34.03 1.54
CA LEU A 7 6.25 32.89 1.05
C LEU A 7 7.07 31.97 0.14
N ALA A 8 7.90 32.53 -0.74
CA ALA A 8 8.75 31.74 -1.63
C ALA A 8 9.84 30.95 -0.89
N VAL A 9 10.37 31.48 0.23
CA VAL A 9 11.33 30.78 1.08
C VAL A 9 10.66 29.62 1.82
N GLU A 10 9.44 29.83 2.31
CA GLU A 10 8.67 28.82 3.04
C GLU A 10 8.24 27.66 2.13
N LEU A 11 7.79 27.95 0.90
CA LEU A 11 7.47 26.92 -0.10
C LEU A 11 8.70 26.07 -0.46
N LYS A 12 9.86 26.69 -0.70
CA LYS A 12 11.10 25.96 -1.00
C LYS A 12 11.56 25.09 0.17
N ARG A 13 11.31 25.53 1.41
CA ARG A 13 11.61 24.75 2.60
C ARG A 13 10.71 23.52 2.69
N GLU A 14 9.40 23.71 2.52
CA GLU A 14 8.41 22.61 2.52
C GLU A 14 8.72 21.59 1.42
N GLU A 15 9.06 22.04 0.21
CA GLU A 15 9.49 21.15 -0.88
C GLU A 15 10.72 20.33 -0.51
N LYS A 16 11.76 20.97 0.05
CA LYS A 16 12.98 20.26 0.47
C LYS A 16 12.73 19.25 1.59
N GLU A 17 11.88 19.61 2.55
CA GLU A 17 11.47 18.70 3.62
C GLU A 17 10.64 17.54 3.06
N LYS A 18 9.76 17.80 2.08
CA LYS A 18 9.01 16.79 1.34
C LYS A 18 9.91 15.81 0.61
N GLU A 19 10.87 16.32 -0.15
CA GLU A 19 11.83 15.49 -0.87
C GLU A 19 12.53 14.52 0.08
N LYS A 20 13.04 15.02 1.22
CA LYS A 20 13.71 14.20 2.23
C LYS A 20 12.82 13.10 2.80
N ARG A 21 11.57 13.40 3.18
CA ARG A 21 10.65 12.37 3.74
C ARG A 21 10.25 11.34 2.69
N MET A 22 10.12 11.74 1.43
CA MET A 22 9.73 10.84 0.33
C MET A 22 10.86 9.94 -0.16
N GLU A 23 12.13 10.24 0.13
CA GLU A 23 13.28 9.48 -0.36
C GLU A 23 13.21 7.97 -0.07
N TRP A 24 12.90 7.58 1.17
CA TRP A 24 12.85 6.16 1.52
C TRP A 24 11.69 5.46 0.82
N TRP A 25 10.56 6.17 0.68
CA TRP A 25 9.33 5.63 0.11
C TRP A 25 9.49 5.42 -1.40
N ARG A 26 10.13 6.36 -2.12
CA ARG A 26 10.46 6.18 -3.54
C ARG A 26 11.39 5.00 -3.79
N ARG A 27 12.27 4.68 -2.84
CA ARG A 27 13.16 3.50 -2.91
C ARG A 27 12.45 2.20 -2.54
N ALA A 28 11.41 2.28 -1.71
CA ALA A 28 10.71 1.12 -1.15
C ALA A 28 9.98 0.29 -2.20
N LYS A 29 9.24 0.94 -3.11
CA LYS A 29 8.44 0.38 -4.22
C LYS A 29 7.35 -0.63 -3.87
N PHE A 30 7.48 -1.38 -2.78
CA PHE A 30 6.60 -2.48 -2.43
C PHE A 30 6.32 -2.52 -0.92
N GLY A 31 5.04 -2.44 -0.56
CA GLY A 31 4.56 -2.47 0.82
C GLY A 31 3.43 -3.47 1.04
N MET A 32 3.21 -3.81 2.31
CA MET A 32 2.08 -4.64 2.76
C MET A 32 0.94 -3.75 3.25
N PHE A 33 -0.26 -3.92 2.73
CA PHE A 33 -1.48 -3.44 3.35
C PHE A 33 -2.07 -4.55 4.23
N ILE A 34 -2.62 -4.21 5.39
CA ILE A 34 -3.29 -5.15 6.28
C ILE A 34 -4.66 -4.60 6.65
N HIS A 35 -5.70 -5.27 6.18
CA HIS A 35 -7.09 -5.02 6.58
C HIS A 35 -7.55 -6.09 7.55
N TRP A 36 -7.54 -5.74 8.83
CA TRP A 36 -7.94 -6.61 9.91
C TRP A 36 -8.80 -5.84 10.91
N ASP A 37 -9.92 -6.42 11.31
CA ASP A 37 -10.87 -5.86 12.27
C ASP A 37 -11.96 -6.91 12.60
N LEU A 38 -13.01 -6.52 13.30
CA LEU A 38 -14.21 -7.32 13.63
C LEU A 38 -14.88 -7.93 12.41
N TYR A 39 -14.82 -7.30 11.22
CA TYR A 39 -15.36 -7.87 9.98
C TYR A 39 -14.71 -9.21 9.59
N SER A 40 -13.54 -9.54 10.14
CA SER A 40 -12.89 -10.85 9.96
C SER A 40 -13.65 -12.00 10.64
N ILE A 41 -14.50 -11.72 11.65
CA ILE A 41 -15.33 -12.72 12.33
C ILE A 41 -16.46 -13.22 11.42
N PRO A 42 -17.37 -12.36 10.91
CA PRO A 42 -18.41 -12.82 10.01
C PRO A 42 -17.85 -13.22 8.63
N ALA A 43 -16.67 -12.73 8.24
CA ALA A 43 -15.92 -13.16 7.06
C ALA A 43 -16.78 -13.24 5.77
N GLY A 44 -17.62 -12.22 5.56
CA GLY A 44 -18.55 -12.11 4.43
C GLY A 44 -19.91 -12.80 4.59
N VAL A 45 -20.20 -13.43 5.73
CA VAL A 45 -21.48 -14.08 6.03
C VAL A 45 -22.15 -13.43 7.23
N TRP A 46 -23.40 -12.98 7.07
CA TRP A 46 -24.21 -12.47 8.18
C TRP A 46 -25.56 -13.20 8.23
N LYS A 47 -25.93 -13.76 9.40
CA LYS A 47 -27.18 -14.52 9.60
C LYS A 47 -27.40 -15.57 8.48
N ASP A 48 -26.40 -16.43 8.28
CA ASP A 48 -26.36 -17.50 7.27
C ASP A 48 -26.47 -17.05 5.80
N LYS A 49 -26.32 -15.75 5.53
CA LYS A 49 -26.36 -15.19 4.17
C LYS A 49 -25.00 -14.63 3.78
N ARG A 50 -24.54 -15.02 2.59
CA ARG A 50 -23.39 -14.37 1.95
C ARG A 50 -23.76 -12.94 1.60
N ILE A 51 -22.96 -12.00 2.07
CA ILE A 51 -23.13 -10.58 1.78
C ILE A 51 -22.32 -10.25 0.53
N PRO A 52 -22.94 -9.59 -0.48
CA PRO A 52 -22.23 -9.25 -1.72
C PRO A 52 -21.14 -8.20 -1.46
N GLY A 53 -20.16 -8.08 -2.35
CA GLY A 53 -19.07 -7.11 -2.24
C GLY A 53 -17.93 -7.53 -1.32
N ILE A 54 -17.09 -6.58 -0.96
CA ILE A 54 -15.87 -6.74 -0.13
C ILE A 54 -16.21 -6.96 1.35
N GLY A 55 -15.35 -7.71 2.06
CA GLY A 55 -15.63 -8.27 3.39
C GLY A 55 -15.77 -7.22 4.48
N GLU A 56 -14.94 -6.18 4.45
CA GLU A 56 -14.91 -5.10 5.44
C GLU A 56 -16.07 -4.10 5.32
N TRP A 57 -16.88 -4.20 4.26
CA TRP A 57 -18.12 -3.42 4.07
C TRP A 57 -19.38 -4.17 4.53
N ILE A 58 -19.22 -5.32 5.21
CA ILE A 58 -20.35 -6.18 5.60
C ILE A 58 -21.39 -5.44 6.45
N MET A 59 -20.97 -4.60 7.41
CA MET A 59 -21.86 -3.79 8.25
C MET A 59 -22.75 -2.88 7.40
N TYR A 60 -22.15 -2.13 6.48
CA TYR A 60 -22.88 -1.23 5.57
C TYR A 60 -23.81 -1.97 4.61
N ARG A 61 -23.36 -3.09 4.05
CA ARG A 61 -24.09 -3.80 2.99
C ARG A 61 -25.26 -4.62 3.51
N ALA A 62 -25.11 -5.20 4.70
CA ALA A 62 -26.18 -5.90 5.39
C ALA A 62 -27.03 -4.98 6.28
N LYS A 63 -26.68 -3.68 6.37
CA LYS A 63 -27.35 -2.69 7.24
C LYS A 63 -27.44 -3.19 8.68
N ILE A 64 -26.32 -3.72 9.17
CA ILE A 64 -26.25 -4.30 10.51
C ILE A 64 -26.30 -3.15 11.51
N PRO A 65 -27.28 -3.11 12.44
CA PRO A 65 -27.34 -2.07 13.46
C PRO A 65 -26.09 -2.04 14.32
N VAL A 66 -25.62 -0.85 14.73
CA VAL A 66 -24.44 -0.67 15.60
C VAL A 66 -24.47 -1.62 16.79
N LYS A 67 -25.58 -1.65 17.55
CA LYS A 67 -25.74 -2.50 18.74
C LYS A 67 -25.69 -4.01 18.44
N GLU A 68 -25.98 -4.41 17.21
CA GLU A 68 -25.86 -5.81 16.79
C GLU A 68 -24.41 -6.14 16.41
N TYR A 69 -23.74 -5.22 15.70
CA TYR A 69 -22.35 -5.38 15.28
C TYR A 69 -21.36 -5.31 16.46
N GLU A 70 -21.64 -4.47 17.46
CA GLU A 70 -20.84 -4.36 18.70
C GLU A 70 -20.64 -5.70 19.41
N LYS A 71 -21.59 -6.63 19.30
CA LYS A 71 -21.49 -7.97 19.91
C LYS A 71 -20.34 -8.81 19.35
N LEU A 72 -19.81 -8.46 18.18
CA LEU A 72 -18.61 -9.12 17.63
C LEU A 72 -17.39 -8.92 18.52
N THR A 73 -17.34 -7.84 19.32
CA THR A 73 -16.23 -7.59 20.26
C THR A 73 -16.11 -8.69 21.31
N GLU A 74 -17.22 -9.29 21.74
CA GLU A 74 -17.26 -10.43 22.67
C GLU A 74 -16.61 -11.69 22.08
N LEU A 75 -16.53 -11.79 20.76
CA LEU A 75 -15.98 -12.93 20.03
C LEU A 75 -14.55 -12.69 19.53
N PHE A 76 -14.08 -11.44 19.49
CA PHE A 76 -12.79 -11.09 18.92
C PHE A 76 -11.64 -11.47 19.88
N ASN A 77 -11.09 -12.67 19.70
CA ASN A 77 -9.96 -13.15 20.49
C ASN A 77 -8.91 -13.83 19.59
N PRO A 78 -8.05 -13.05 18.92
CA PRO A 78 -7.07 -13.57 17.97
C PRO A 78 -5.88 -14.24 18.64
N VAL A 79 -6.11 -15.45 19.16
CA VAL A 79 -5.12 -16.25 19.90
C VAL A 79 -3.89 -16.63 19.09
N LYS A 80 -3.92 -16.49 17.77
CA LYS A 80 -2.80 -16.78 16.86
C LYS A 80 -2.11 -15.53 16.32
N PHE A 81 -2.57 -14.33 16.69
CA PHE A 81 -1.89 -13.10 16.32
C PHE A 81 -0.45 -13.08 16.88
N ASN A 82 0.49 -12.82 15.98
CA ASN A 82 1.90 -12.66 16.28
C ASN A 82 2.53 -11.58 15.39
N ALA A 83 2.89 -10.45 16.00
CA ALA A 83 3.53 -9.33 15.31
C ALA A 83 4.89 -9.70 14.66
N GLU A 84 5.69 -10.57 15.30
CA GLU A 84 6.96 -11.04 14.73
C GLU A 84 6.74 -11.87 13.46
N GLU A 85 5.72 -12.73 13.44
CA GLU A 85 5.41 -13.53 12.26
C GLU A 85 4.88 -12.66 11.10
N TRP A 86 4.03 -11.68 11.36
CA TRP A 86 3.55 -10.77 10.32
C TRP A 86 4.69 -9.94 9.70
N VAL A 87 5.57 -9.38 10.53
CA VAL A 87 6.75 -8.63 10.05
C VAL A 87 7.71 -9.54 9.29
N LYS A 88 7.89 -10.78 9.74
CA LYS A 88 8.71 -11.78 9.06
C LYS A 88 8.13 -12.12 7.67
N ILE A 89 6.82 -12.36 7.55
CA ILE A 89 6.16 -12.62 6.27
C ILE A 89 6.39 -11.43 5.31
N ALA A 90 6.21 -10.20 5.77
CA ALA A 90 6.46 -9.00 4.95
C ALA A 90 7.93 -8.91 4.50
N LYS A 91 8.90 -9.16 5.40
CA LYS A 91 10.33 -9.14 5.07
C LYS A 91 10.70 -10.26 4.09
N GLU A 92 10.19 -11.47 4.30
CA GLU A 92 10.42 -12.60 3.41
C GLU A 92 9.87 -12.34 2.00
N ALA A 93 8.74 -11.62 1.90
CA ALA A 93 8.15 -11.17 0.64
C ALA A 93 8.94 -10.03 -0.04
N GLY A 94 9.94 -9.45 0.62
CA GLY A 94 10.70 -8.31 0.11
C GLY A 94 10.02 -6.95 0.31
N MET A 95 8.90 -6.86 1.03
CA MET A 95 8.24 -5.59 1.29
C MET A 95 9.11 -4.72 2.21
N LYS A 96 9.03 -3.39 2.03
CA LYS A 96 9.87 -2.40 2.75
C LYS A 96 9.10 -1.57 3.76
N TYR A 97 7.77 -1.65 3.71
CA TYR A 97 6.87 -0.98 4.64
C TYR A 97 5.58 -1.77 4.80
N MET A 98 4.88 -1.51 5.90
CA MET A 98 3.58 -2.10 6.23
C MET A 98 2.61 -0.98 6.62
N VAL A 99 1.36 -1.08 6.21
CA VAL A 99 0.26 -0.20 6.59
C VAL A 99 -0.88 -1.06 7.13
N ILE A 100 -1.28 -0.83 8.37
CA ILE A 100 -2.35 -1.60 9.02
C ILE A 100 -3.52 -0.70 9.39
N THR A 101 -4.75 -1.19 9.23
CA THR A 101 -5.98 -0.54 9.70
C THR A 101 -5.91 -0.27 11.20
N ALA A 102 -5.68 0.99 11.59
CA ALA A 102 -5.86 1.41 12.98
C ALA A 102 -7.34 1.54 13.34
N LYS A 103 -8.13 2.05 12.38
CA LYS A 103 -9.59 2.12 12.44
C LYS A 103 -10.16 2.03 11.03
N HIS A 104 -11.04 1.06 10.78
CA HIS A 104 -11.78 0.99 9.51
C HIS A 104 -13.14 1.72 9.62
N HIS A 105 -13.97 1.66 8.57
CA HIS A 105 -15.26 2.35 8.53
C HIS A 105 -16.26 1.85 9.58
N ASP A 106 -16.13 0.63 10.10
CA ASP A 106 -16.98 0.13 11.19
C ASP A 106 -16.65 0.76 12.55
N GLY A 107 -15.63 1.62 12.62
CA GLY A 107 -15.32 2.49 13.75
C GLY A 107 -14.55 1.80 14.88
N PHE A 108 -14.28 0.49 14.77
CA PHE A 108 -13.53 -0.22 15.79
C PHE A 108 -12.04 0.15 15.74
N CYS A 109 -11.49 0.47 16.91
CA CYS A 109 -10.09 0.88 17.01
C CYS A 109 -9.21 -0.33 17.37
N LEU A 110 -8.26 -0.68 16.51
CA LEU A 110 -7.25 -1.72 16.77
C LEU A 110 -6.12 -1.28 17.72
N PHE A 111 -6.30 -0.15 18.41
CA PHE A 111 -5.32 0.45 19.32
C PHE A 111 -6.01 0.97 20.58
N ASN A 112 -5.28 1.11 21.68
CA ASN A 112 -5.86 1.58 22.94
C ASN A 112 -6.10 3.10 22.94
N THR A 113 -7.27 3.52 22.48
CA THR A 113 -7.69 4.94 22.51
C THR A 113 -8.47 5.29 23.76
N ARG A 114 -8.29 6.53 24.26
CA ARG A 114 -9.14 7.07 25.34
C ARG A 114 -10.48 7.64 24.86
N TYR A 115 -10.67 7.81 23.55
CA TYR A 115 -11.84 8.52 22.99
C TYR A 115 -13.06 7.61 22.76
N THR A 116 -12.89 6.29 22.84
CA THR A 116 -13.99 5.33 22.84
C THR A 116 -13.59 4.08 23.63
N ASP A 117 -14.59 3.37 24.16
CA ASP A 117 -14.40 2.02 24.69
C ASP A 117 -14.54 0.95 23.62
N TYR A 118 -15.01 1.31 22.41
CA TYR A 118 -15.09 0.45 21.24
C TYR A 118 -13.72 0.26 20.57
N ASN A 119 -12.81 -0.34 21.33
CA ASN A 119 -11.45 -0.62 20.91
C ASN A 119 -10.98 -2.00 21.39
N VAL A 120 -9.95 -2.53 20.73
CA VAL A 120 -9.47 -3.90 20.93
C VAL A 120 -9.04 -4.21 22.36
N VAL A 121 -8.49 -3.24 23.10
CA VAL A 121 -7.99 -3.47 24.46
C VAL A 121 -9.14 -3.53 25.47
N LYS A 122 -10.14 -2.66 25.31
CA LYS A 122 -11.22 -2.51 26.30
C LYS A 122 -12.46 -3.36 26.01
N ALA A 123 -12.79 -3.56 24.73
CA ALA A 123 -14.04 -4.20 24.34
C ALA A 123 -13.92 -5.71 24.08
N THR A 124 -12.70 -6.28 24.04
CA THR A 124 -12.53 -7.67 23.58
C THR A 124 -11.80 -8.57 24.60
N PRO A 125 -12.02 -9.90 24.55
CA PRO A 125 -11.25 -10.85 25.34
C PRO A 125 -9.75 -10.86 25.02
N PHE A 126 -9.32 -10.30 23.87
CA PHE A 126 -7.92 -10.24 23.49
C PHE A 126 -7.07 -9.41 24.46
N GLY A 127 -7.60 -8.25 24.89
CA GLY A 127 -6.99 -7.35 25.87
C GLY A 127 -5.60 -6.80 25.52
N ARG A 128 -5.07 -7.09 24.32
CA ARG A 128 -3.74 -6.70 23.84
C ARG A 128 -3.85 -5.57 22.82
N ASP A 129 -2.77 -4.81 22.68
CA ASP A 129 -2.65 -3.72 21.70
C ASP A 129 -1.78 -4.17 20.51
N PRO A 130 -2.37 -4.67 19.40
CA PRO A 130 -1.63 -5.20 18.28
C PRO A 130 -0.84 -4.13 17.52
N LEU A 131 -1.30 -2.86 17.51
CA LEU A 131 -0.53 -1.78 16.88
C LEU A 131 0.73 -1.46 17.69
N LYS A 132 0.65 -1.51 19.03
CA LYS A 132 1.82 -1.36 19.89
C LYS A 132 2.83 -2.48 19.67
N GLU A 133 2.36 -3.72 19.62
CA GLU A 133 3.21 -4.88 19.34
C GLU A 133 3.89 -4.76 17.96
N LEU A 134 3.13 -4.47 16.89
CA LEU A 134 3.69 -4.24 15.56
C LEU A 134 4.68 -3.07 15.53
N SER A 135 4.38 -1.95 16.20
CA SER A 135 5.31 -0.80 16.25
C SER A 135 6.66 -1.17 16.87
N SER A 136 6.63 -2.00 17.92
CA SER A 136 7.83 -2.49 18.61
C SER A 136 8.66 -3.40 17.70
N VAL A 137 8.01 -4.40 17.08
CA VAL A 137 8.68 -5.34 16.19
C VAL A 137 9.23 -4.63 14.95
N CYS A 138 8.42 -3.77 14.31
CA CYS A 138 8.86 -3.03 13.13
C CYS A 138 10.09 -2.17 13.42
N ARG A 139 10.13 -1.49 14.58
CA ARG A 139 11.30 -0.72 15.01
C ARG A 139 12.53 -1.60 15.19
N LYS A 140 12.39 -2.76 15.86
CA LYS A 140 13.46 -3.74 16.06
C LYS A 140 13.99 -4.29 14.73
N GLU A 141 13.10 -4.55 13.78
CA GLU A 141 13.40 -5.23 12.52
C GLU A 141 13.75 -4.29 11.35
N GLY A 142 13.72 -2.97 11.58
CA GLY A 142 13.98 -1.95 10.56
C GLY A 142 12.85 -1.83 9.51
N MET A 143 11.65 -2.30 9.83
CA MET A 143 10.48 -2.19 8.96
C MET A 143 9.79 -0.84 9.17
N LYS A 144 9.45 -0.15 8.08
CA LYS A 144 8.66 1.09 8.15
C LYS A 144 7.20 0.73 8.41
N LEU A 145 6.62 1.25 9.49
CA LEU A 145 5.22 1.01 9.83
C LEU A 145 4.39 2.28 9.64
N GLY A 146 3.27 2.15 8.95
CA GLY A 146 2.24 3.16 8.83
C GLY A 146 0.89 2.65 9.34
N PHE A 147 -0.05 3.58 9.47
CA PHE A 147 -1.40 3.30 9.91
C PHE A 147 -2.41 3.81 8.90
N TYR A 148 -3.34 2.93 8.54
CA TYR A 148 -4.55 3.33 7.86
C TYR A 148 -5.55 3.88 8.87
N TYR A 149 -6.24 4.96 8.52
CA TYR A 149 -7.27 5.55 9.38
C TYR A 149 -8.45 6.06 8.56
N SER A 150 -9.65 5.51 8.82
CA SER A 150 -10.89 6.01 8.26
C SER A 150 -11.31 7.32 8.95
N HIS A 151 -10.87 8.47 8.42
CA HIS A 151 -11.15 9.78 9.00
C HIS A 151 -12.51 10.36 8.60
N VAL A 152 -13.08 9.92 7.48
CA VAL A 152 -14.38 10.43 7.01
C VAL A 152 -15.53 9.51 7.43
N LEU A 153 -15.46 8.23 7.06
CA LEU A 153 -16.50 7.26 7.43
C LEU A 153 -16.26 6.72 8.83
N ASP A 154 -17.31 6.70 9.62
CA ASP A 154 -17.35 6.02 10.91
C ASP A 154 -18.80 5.59 11.15
N TRP A 155 -19.06 4.30 10.98
CA TRP A 155 -20.39 3.72 11.12
C TRP A 155 -20.74 3.45 12.58
N HIS A 156 -19.79 3.59 13.52
CA HIS A 156 -20.06 3.49 14.95
C HIS A 156 -20.43 4.86 15.53
N HIS A 157 -19.64 5.90 15.23
CA HIS A 157 -19.82 7.23 15.82
C HIS A 157 -21.07 7.95 15.27
N PRO A 158 -21.98 8.48 16.11
CA PRO A 158 -23.23 9.10 15.64
C PRO A 158 -23.01 10.31 14.73
N ASP A 159 -21.94 11.07 14.96
CA ASP A 159 -21.57 12.25 14.15
C ASP A 159 -20.65 11.92 12.94
N GLY A 160 -20.17 10.67 12.81
CA GLY A 160 -19.35 10.25 11.68
C GLY A 160 -20.18 10.17 10.38
N MET A 161 -19.54 10.26 9.21
CA MET A 161 -20.27 10.12 7.95
C MET A 161 -20.64 8.65 7.66
N GLY A 162 -21.74 8.45 6.94
CA GLY A 162 -22.32 7.12 6.67
C GLY A 162 -23.26 6.68 7.79
N ASN A 163 -23.64 5.40 7.81
CA ASN A 163 -24.61 4.85 8.77
C ASN A 163 -25.92 5.65 8.95
N ASP A 164 -26.65 5.84 7.85
CA ASP A 164 -27.96 6.48 7.86
C ASP A 164 -29.10 5.50 8.25
N TRP A 165 -28.76 4.24 8.55
CA TRP A 165 -29.75 3.24 8.99
C TRP A 165 -29.91 3.21 10.52
N ASP A 166 -28.90 3.63 11.28
CA ASP A 166 -28.99 3.83 12.73
C ASP A 166 -29.12 5.31 13.15
N TYR A 167 -28.51 6.23 12.38
CA TYR A 167 -28.40 7.63 12.74
C TYR A 167 -29.10 8.56 11.75
N ASP A 168 -29.79 9.57 12.26
CA ASP A 168 -30.41 10.62 11.46
C ASP A 168 -29.34 11.54 10.87
N PRO A 169 -29.16 11.59 9.52
CA PRO A 169 -28.13 12.42 8.89
C PRO A 169 -28.24 13.91 9.22
N ALA A 170 -29.45 14.41 9.50
CA ALA A 170 -29.68 15.81 9.83
C ALA A 170 -29.17 16.21 11.22
N LYS A 171 -28.84 15.23 12.07
CA LYS A 171 -28.36 15.46 13.45
C LYS A 171 -26.85 15.32 13.59
N LYS A 172 -26.14 14.94 12.52
CA LYS A 172 -24.70 14.68 12.56
C LYS A 172 -23.92 15.99 12.63
N ASP A 173 -23.02 16.09 13.60
CA ASP A 173 -22.05 17.18 13.69
C ASP A 173 -20.65 16.69 13.28
N PHE A 174 -20.41 16.63 11.97
CA PHE A 174 -19.16 16.10 11.44
C PHE A 174 -17.93 16.91 11.86
N VAL A 175 -18.06 18.23 12.04
CA VAL A 175 -16.95 19.09 12.46
C VAL A 175 -16.54 18.75 13.90
N ARG A 176 -17.53 18.54 14.79
CA ARG A 176 -17.28 18.07 16.15
C ARG A 176 -16.62 16.70 16.15
N TYR A 177 -17.15 15.73 15.39
CA TYR A 177 -16.52 14.41 15.23
C TYR A 177 -15.05 14.53 14.80
N PHE A 178 -14.77 15.40 13.83
CA PHE A 178 -13.41 15.52 13.33
C PHE A 178 -12.44 16.06 14.39
N ARG A 179 -12.79 17.16 15.05
CA ARG A 179 -11.90 17.85 16.02
C ARG A 179 -11.82 17.17 17.38
N ASP A 180 -12.91 16.56 17.83
CA ASP A 180 -12.99 15.98 19.18
C ASP A 180 -12.64 14.47 19.19
N TYR A 181 -12.66 13.82 18.03
CA TYR A 181 -12.45 12.38 17.89
C TYR A 181 -11.35 12.01 16.89
N VAL A 182 -11.41 12.50 15.64
CA VAL A 182 -10.41 12.13 14.62
C VAL A 182 -9.03 12.69 14.91
N GLU A 183 -8.90 14.00 15.07
CA GLU A 183 -7.61 14.65 15.31
C GLU A 183 -6.92 14.09 16.56
N PRO A 184 -7.60 13.94 17.71
CA PRO A 184 -6.94 13.42 18.90
C PRO A 184 -6.58 11.92 18.81
N GLN A 185 -7.34 11.11 18.06
CA GLN A 185 -6.94 9.72 17.78
C GLN A 185 -5.71 9.66 16.86
N VAL A 186 -5.59 10.56 15.88
CA VAL A 186 -4.39 10.68 15.05
C VAL A 186 -3.19 11.13 15.88
N GLU A 187 -3.37 12.05 16.83
CA GLU A 187 -2.35 12.41 17.81
C GLU A 187 -1.90 11.19 18.64
N GLU A 188 -2.84 10.37 19.15
CA GLU A 188 -2.51 9.13 19.87
C GLU A 188 -1.69 8.17 18.99
N LEU A 189 -2.05 8.02 17.71
CA LEU A 189 -1.31 7.18 16.76
C LEU A 189 0.13 7.68 16.55
N LEU A 190 0.31 8.97 16.37
CA LEU A 190 1.62 9.58 16.11
C LEU A 190 2.53 9.60 17.34
N THR A 191 1.97 9.64 18.55
CA THR A 191 2.73 9.78 19.80
C THR A 191 2.97 8.44 20.50
N ASN A 192 1.94 7.60 20.64
CA ASN A 192 2.04 6.35 21.38
C ASN A 192 2.75 5.24 20.59
N TYR A 193 2.78 5.34 19.25
CA TYR A 193 3.31 4.30 18.35
C TYR A 193 4.46 4.80 17.47
N ALA A 194 5.01 5.98 17.76
CA ALA A 194 6.15 6.56 17.05
C ALA A 194 7.34 5.59 16.92
N PRO A 195 8.20 5.69 15.88
CA PRO A 195 8.01 6.53 14.70
C PRO A 195 6.95 5.92 13.77
N VAL A 196 6.05 6.77 13.27
CA VAL A 196 5.10 6.42 12.23
C VAL A 196 5.68 6.85 10.88
N ALA A 197 5.72 5.94 9.91
CA ALA A 197 6.30 6.20 8.60
C ALA A 197 5.28 6.78 7.62
N LEU A 198 4.01 6.40 7.75
CA LEU A 198 2.94 6.74 6.81
C LEU A 198 1.59 6.78 7.54
N LEU A 199 0.80 7.82 7.33
CA LEU A 199 -0.63 7.84 7.61
C LEU A 199 -1.39 7.73 6.30
N TRP A 200 -2.18 6.67 6.18
CA TRP A 200 -2.97 6.35 5.02
C TRP A 200 -4.44 6.63 5.35
N PHE A 201 -4.93 7.80 4.98
CA PHE A 201 -6.31 8.20 5.18
C PHE A 201 -7.20 7.66 4.05
N ASP A 202 -8.50 7.51 4.29
CA ASP A 202 -9.41 6.97 3.28
C ASP A 202 -10.64 7.83 3.01
N ILE A 203 -11.11 7.76 1.77
CA ILE A 203 -12.34 8.44 1.30
C ILE A 203 -12.28 9.97 1.51
N GLY A 204 -11.09 10.58 1.51
CA GLY A 204 -10.94 12.04 1.66
C GLY A 204 -11.58 12.87 0.54
N ASN A 205 -11.97 12.25 -0.58
CA ASN A 205 -12.81 12.89 -1.59
C ASN A 205 -14.23 13.22 -1.11
N ARG A 206 -14.67 12.65 0.03
CA ARG A 206 -15.93 12.98 0.70
C ARG A 206 -15.76 13.92 1.89
N LEU A 207 -14.54 14.32 2.22
CA LEU A 207 -14.31 15.25 3.31
C LEU A 207 -14.93 16.61 2.93
N PRO A 208 -15.93 17.12 3.66
CA PRO A 208 -16.72 18.26 3.20
C PRO A 208 -15.95 19.58 3.16
N TYR A 209 -14.95 19.72 4.04
CA TYR A 209 -14.33 20.99 4.37
C TYR A 209 -12.81 20.94 4.14
N PRO A 210 -12.24 21.73 3.21
CA PRO A 210 -10.80 21.81 2.98
C PRO A 210 -9.99 22.22 4.21
N GLU A 211 -10.56 23.01 5.11
CA GLU A 211 -9.95 23.42 6.36
C GLU A 211 -9.65 22.23 7.28
N LEU A 212 -10.51 21.21 7.34
CA LEU A 212 -10.28 20.02 8.16
C LEU A 212 -9.11 19.18 7.63
N ALA A 213 -8.94 19.08 6.31
CA ALA A 213 -7.77 18.42 5.72
C ALA A 213 -6.47 19.16 6.06
N ARG A 214 -6.52 20.50 6.06
CA ARG A 214 -5.38 21.35 6.42
C ARG A 214 -5.05 21.22 7.90
N GLU A 215 -6.05 21.34 8.78
CA GLU A 215 -5.90 21.17 10.24
C GLU A 215 -5.26 19.82 10.57
N LEU A 216 -5.75 18.73 9.95
CA LEU A 216 -5.19 17.40 10.13
C LEU A 216 -3.77 17.26 9.58
N ARG A 217 -3.48 17.80 8.39
CA ARG A 217 -2.11 17.81 7.83
C ARG A 217 -1.15 18.56 8.76
N ASP A 218 -1.56 19.73 9.25
CA ASP A 218 -0.73 20.57 10.10
C ASP A 218 -0.48 19.90 11.46
N LEU A 219 -1.48 19.22 12.04
CA LEU A 219 -1.31 18.36 13.21
C LEU A 219 -0.23 17.30 12.98
N VAL A 220 -0.30 16.56 11.86
CA VAL A 220 0.70 15.54 11.52
C VAL A 220 2.09 16.15 11.36
N ARG A 221 2.21 17.29 10.65
CA ARG A 221 3.49 17.97 10.43
C ARG A 221 4.11 18.51 11.72
N ASN A 222 3.30 18.99 12.66
CA ASN A 222 3.76 19.49 13.95
C ASN A 222 4.26 18.36 14.86
N LEU A 223 3.60 17.20 14.86
CA LEU A 223 3.94 16.07 15.73
C LEU A 223 5.01 15.15 15.13
N SER A 224 4.97 14.93 13.82
CA SER A 224 5.80 13.97 13.11
C SER A 224 6.11 14.43 11.67
N PRO A 225 7.03 15.39 11.49
CA PRO A 225 7.30 16.02 10.18
C PRO A 225 7.82 15.05 9.10
N ASP A 226 8.35 13.89 9.51
CA ASP A 226 8.83 12.83 8.61
C ASP A 226 7.73 11.82 8.23
N THR A 227 6.54 11.86 8.85
CA THR A 227 5.41 10.98 8.50
C THR A 227 4.87 11.36 7.12
N ILE A 228 4.82 10.40 6.21
CA ILE A 228 4.20 10.57 4.90
C ILE A 228 2.68 10.56 5.05
N ILE A 229 1.97 11.38 4.27
CA ILE A 229 0.51 11.43 4.22
C ILE A 229 0.07 11.06 2.80
N ASN A 230 -0.85 10.10 2.66
CA ASN A 230 -1.35 9.73 1.33
C ASN A 230 -2.32 10.78 0.74
N GLY A 231 -2.56 10.68 -0.57
CA GLY A 231 -3.44 11.62 -1.29
C GLY A 231 -4.90 11.61 -0.84
N ARG A 232 -5.36 10.53 -0.20
CA ARG A 232 -6.75 10.39 0.30
C ARG A 232 -6.99 11.05 1.65
N ILE A 233 -6.06 11.85 2.19
CA ILE A 233 -6.40 12.84 3.23
C ILE A 233 -7.50 13.81 2.75
N GLY A 234 -7.51 14.13 1.45
CA GLY A 234 -8.48 15.02 0.80
C GLY A 234 -7.90 16.37 0.40
N HIS A 235 -8.60 17.07 -0.49
CA HIS A 235 -8.32 18.47 -0.90
C HIS A 235 -6.88 18.75 -1.36
N GLY A 236 -6.18 17.75 -1.91
CA GLY A 236 -4.80 17.91 -2.40
C GLY A 236 -3.75 18.07 -1.31
N MET A 237 -4.04 17.69 -0.06
CA MET A 237 -3.13 17.87 1.08
C MET A 237 -2.12 16.73 1.30
N GLY A 238 -2.15 15.68 0.46
CA GLY A 238 -1.24 14.54 0.57
C GLY A 238 0.15 14.77 -0.02
N ASP A 239 1.12 13.95 0.37
CA ASP A 239 2.48 13.96 -0.18
C ASP A 239 2.56 13.28 -1.56
N TYR A 240 1.68 12.33 -1.85
CA TYR A 240 1.65 11.59 -3.12
C TYR A 240 0.22 11.36 -3.59
N ILE A 241 0.06 11.02 -4.87
CA ILE A 241 -1.22 10.70 -5.48
C ILE A 241 -1.61 9.26 -5.13
N GLU A 242 -2.77 9.08 -4.54
CA GLU A 242 -3.31 7.74 -4.31
C GLU A 242 -4.18 7.32 -5.49
N MET A 243 -3.83 6.23 -6.15
CA MET A 243 -4.62 5.70 -7.26
C MET A 243 -5.92 5.07 -6.77
N GLY A 244 -6.85 4.84 -7.70
CA GLY A 244 -8.03 4.05 -7.41
C GLY A 244 -7.67 2.60 -7.05
N ASP A 245 -8.51 1.98 -6.22
CA ASP A 245 -8.36 0.59 -5.78
C ASP A 245 -8.12 -0.36 -6.95
N ASN A 246 -7.00 -1.08 -6.94
CA ASN A 246 -6.59 -2.02 -7.99
C ASN A 246 -6.42 -1.40 -9.39
N LYS A 247 -6.28 -0.06 -9.51
CA LYS A 247 -6.17 0.66 -10.78
C LYS A 247 -4.76 1.22 -11.01
N ILE A 248 -4.00 0.53 -11.86
CA ILE A 248 -2.74 1.02 -12.39
C ILE A 248 -3.06 2.03 -13.50
N PRO A 249 -2.39 3.20 -13.58
CA PRO A 249 -2.60 4.13 -14.67
C PRO A 249 -2.21 3.50 -16.02
N GLU A 250 -2.89 3.89 -17.10
CA GLU A 250 -2.62 3.36 -18.44
C GLU A 250 -1.20 3.73 -18.92
N HIS A 251 -0.80 4.97 -18.64
CA HIS A 251 0.50 5.53 -19.00
C HIS A 251 1.34 5.85 -17.75
N LYS A 252 2.62 6.13 -17.99
CA LYS A 252 3.51 6.72 -16.97
C LYS A 252 2.90 8.01 -16.43
N LEU A 253 2.92 8.17 -15.11
CA LEU A 253 2.52 9.41 -14.45
C LEU A 253 3.74 10.18 -13.96
N GLU A 254 3.66 11.50 -14.00
CA GLU A 254 4.61 12.38 -13.34
C GLU A 254 4.27 12.51 -11.84
N GLY A 255 5.30 12.63 -11.00
CA GLY A 255 5.14 12.73 -9.56
C GLY A 255 5.04 11.38 -8.84
N ASP A 256 4.95 11.45 -7.52
CA ASP A 256 4.85 10.28 -6.65
C ASP A 256 3.41 9.77 -6.62
N TRP A 257 3.24 8.46 -6.81
CA TRP A 257 1.93 7.81 -6.70
C TRP A 257 2.01 6.36 -6.17
N GLU A 258 0.96 5.95 -5.46
CA GLU A 258 0.79 4.58 -4.94
C GLU A 258 -0.49 3.98 -5.51
N VAL A 259 -0.51 2.66 -5.70
CA VAL A 259 -1.74 1.92 -5.93
C VAL A 259 -1.94 0.90 -4.80
N PRO A 260 -3.09 0.94 -4.11
CA PRO A 260 -3.45 -0.11 -3.18
C PRO A 260 -4.08 -1.25 -4.00
N MET A 261 -3.71 -2.49 -3.69
CA MET A 261 -4.23 -3.65 -4.42
C MET A 261 -4.54 -4.84 -3.51
N THR A 262 -5.65 -5.51 -3.79
CA THR A 262 -6.06 -6.75 -3.14
C THR A 262 -5.24 -7.94 -3.67
N LEU A 263 -5.00 -8.96 -2.85
CA LEU A 263 -4.38 -10.21 -3.32
C LEU A 263 -5.40 -11.20 -3.91
N ASN A 264 -6.62 -11.20 -3.38
CA ASN A 264 -7.82 -11.84 -3.93
C ASN A 264 -8.82 -10.74 -4.39
N ASP A 265 -10.13 -10.88 -4.14
CA ASP A 265 -11.17 -9.92 -4.55
C ASP A 265 -11.71 -9.09 -3.36
N THR A 266 -11.01 -9.08 -2.21
CA THR A 266 -11.43 -8.40 -0.98
C THR A 266 -10.23 -7.79 -0.23
N TRP A 267 -10.51 -6.78 0.61
CA TRP A 267 -9.51 -6.21 1.52
C TRP A 267 -9.50 -6.98 2.85
N GLY A 268 -10.62 -6.93 3.58
CA GLY A 268 -10.82 -7.71 4.79
C GLY A 268 -11.06 -9.19 4.49
N TYR A 269 -10.75 -10.07 5.45
CA TYR A 269 -10.91 -11.51 5.30
C TYR A 269 -12.34 -11.91 4.91
N LYS A 270 -12.44 -12.80 3.93
CA LYS A 270 -13.70 -13.33 3.41
C LYS A 270 -13.58 -14.83 3.18
N SER A 271 -14.35 -15.60 3.95
CA SER A 271 -14.17 -17.04 4.12
C SER A 271 -14.31 -17.86 2.83
N TYR A 272 -15.05 -17.35 1.86
CA TYR A 272 -15.34 -18.01 0.58
C TYR A 272 -14.71 -17.33 -0.64
N ASP A 273 -13.83 -16.33 -0.43
CA ASP A 273 -13.03 -15.75 -1.50
C ASP A 273 -11.67 -16.45 -1.59
N HIS A 274 -11.53 -17.28 -2.63
CA HIS A 274 -10.31 -18.00 -2.94
C HIS A 274 -9.75 -17.64 -4.32
N ASN A 275 -10.18 -16.52 -4.89
CA ASN A 275 -9.70 -16.05 -6.19
C ASN A 275 -8.35 -15.34 -6.05
N TRP A 276 -7.35 -16.08 -5.57
CA TRP A 276 -6.02 -15.54 -5.30
C TRP A 276 -5.26 -15.28 -6.60
N LYS A 277 -4.63 -14.10 -6.69
CA LYS A 277 -3.63 -13.82 -7.73
C LYS A 277 -2.47 -14.81 -7.60
N THR A 278 -1.92 -15.24 -8.73
CA THR A 278 -0.72 -16.10 -8.73
C THR A 278 0.53 -15.28 -8.37
N PRO A 279 1.62 -15.91 -7.90
CA PRO A 279 2.89 -15.21 -7.68
C PRO A 279 3.37 -14.45 -8.91
N GLY A 280 3.25 -15.07 -10.09
CA GLY A 280 3.65 -14.44 -11.34
C GLY A 280 2.82 -13.21 -11.69
N ARG A 281 1.52 -13.22 -11.39
CA ARG A 281 0.68 -12.04 -11.58
C ARG A 281 1.10 -10.91 -10.64
N VAL A 282 1.42 -11.21 -9.38
CA VAL A 282 1.90 -10.20 -8.41
C VAL A 282 3.23 -9.59 -8.85
N ILE A 283 4.18 -10.40 -9.33
CA ILE A 283 5.46 -9.91 -9.86
C ILE A 283 5.22 -8.97 -11.04
N GLN A 284 4.40 -9.38 -12.01
CA GLN A 284 4.10 -8.54 -13.17
C GLN A 284 3.41 -7.22 -12.79
N ILE A 285 2.49 -7.24 -11.82
CA ILE A 285 1.86 -6.02 -11.30
C ILE A 285 2.91 -5.10 -10.68
N LEU A 286 3.82 -5.63 -9.86
CA LEU A 286 4.88 -4.83 -9.23
C LEU A 286 5.77 -4.18 -10.30
N VAL A 287 6.18 -4.91 -11.32
CA VAL A 287 6.97 -4.39 -12.44
C VAL A 287 6.19 -3.33 -13.23
N GLU A 288 4.91 -3.56 -13.50
CA GLU A 288 4.06 -2.61 -14.21
C GLU A 288 3.96 -1.28 -13.43
N VAL A 289 3.74 -1.37 -12.11
CA VAL A 289 3.68 -0.20 -11.23
C VAL A 289 5.00 0.57 -11.22
N VAL A 290 6.13 -0.12 -11.03
CA VAL A 290 7.45 0.53 -10.99
C VAL A 290 7.85 1.11 -12.35
N SER A 291 7.54 0.42 -13.45
CA SER A 291 7.81 0.92 -14.81
C SER A 291 7.04 2.20 -15.15
N LYS A 292 5.92 2.44 -14.46
CA LYS A 292 5.11 3.67 -14.54
C LYS A 292 5.41 4.68 -13.40
N GLY A 293 6.39 4.38 -12.55
CA GLY A 293 6.93 5.30 -11.54
C GLY A 293 6.36 5.15 -10.12
N GLY A 294 5.40 4.26 -9.90
CA GLY A 294 4.66 4.17 -8.66
C GLY A 294 5.23 3.22 -7.62
N ASN A 295 4.50 3.12 -6.50
CA ASN A 295 4.64 2.09 -5.48
C ASN A 295 3.40 1.19 -5.44
N LEU A 296 3.60 -0.09 -5.13
CA LEU A 296 2.53 -1.06 -4.93
C LEU A 296 2.34 -1.32 -3.43
N LEU A 297 1.14 -1.06 -2.92
CA LEU A 297 0.71 -1.42 -1.57
C LEU A 297 -0.24 -2.63 -1.65
N LEU A 298 0.31 -3.83 -1.46
CA LEU A 298 -0.41 -5.10 -1.68
C LEU A 298 -1.00 -5.63 -0.38
N ASN A 299 -2.30 -5.92 -0.40
CA ASN A 299 -3.09 -6.25 0.77
C ASN A 299 -3.05 -7.72 1.17
N VAL A 300 -3.08 -7.94 2.49
CA VAL A 300 -3.52 -9.18 3.12
C VAL A 300 -4.69 -8.90 4.06
N GLY A 301 -5.64 -9.84 4.15
CA GLY A 301 -6.75 -9.82 5.10
C GLY A 301 -6.63 -10.96 6.10
N PRO A 302 -6.06 -10.74 7.30
CA PRO A 302 -5.94 -11.77 8.34
C PRO A 302 -7.29 -12.29 8.83
N THR A 303 -7.33 -13.55 9.28
CA THR A 303 -8.51 -14.17 9.88
C THR A 303 -8.83 -13.61 11.27
N ALA A 304 -10.01 -13.92 11.82
CA ALA A 304 -10.39 -13.49 13.17
C ALA A 304 -9.46 -14.02 14.27
N GLU A 305 -8.74 -15.10 14.00
CA GLU A 305 -7.75 -15.68 14.91
C GLU A 305 -6.39 -14.96 14.86
N GLY A 306 -6.16 -14.06 13.89
CA GLY A 306 -4.90 -13.32 13.71
C GLY A 306 -3.89 -13.97 12.77
N GLU A 307 -4.32 -14.91 11.92
CA GLU A 307 -3.46 -15.54 10.92
C GLU A 307 -3.59 -14.83 9.57
N ILE A 308 -2.47 -14.50 8.92
CA ILE A 308 -2.48 -14.20 7.49
C ILE A 308 -2.81 -15.50 6.75
N PRO A 309 -3.82 -15.55 5.86
CA PRO A 309 -4.23 -16.79 5.21
C PRO A 309 -3.07 -17.47 4.49
N LYS A 310 -2.94 -18.79 4.65
CA LYS A 310 -1.84 -19.57 4.06
C LYS A 310 -1.62 -19.32 2.56
N PRO A 311 -2.66 -19.25 1.69
CA PRO A 311 -2.45 -18.93 0.28
C PRO A 311 -1.72 -17.60 0.07
N ALA A 312 -2.05 -16.57 0.87
CA ALA A 312 -1.38 -15.28 0.80
C ALA A 312 0.10 -15.39 1.20
N VAL A 313 0.42 -16.13 2.27
CA VAL A 313 1.80 -16.38 2.71
C VAL A 313 2.60 -17.12 1.63
N ASP A 314 2.03 -18.17 1.05
CA ASP A 314 2.70 -18.96 0.01
C ASP A 314 2.99 -18.10 -1.24
N ILE A 315 2.03 -17.27 -1.67
CA ILE A 315 2.21 -16.35 -2.79
C ILE A 315 3.33 -15.35 -2.51
N LEU A 316 3.26 -14.68 -1.35
CA LEU A 316 4.25 -13.68 -0.93
C LEU A 316 5.66 -14.27 -0.83
N LYS A 317 5.78 -15.52 -0.38
CA LYS A 317 7.06 -16.23 -0.30
C LYS A 317 7.68 -16.45 -1.69
N GLU A 318 6.90 -16.85 -2.68
CA GLU A 318 7.40 -17.01 -4.06
C GLU A 318 7.79 -15.65 -4.68
N VAL A 319 7.00 -14.60 -4.46
CA VAL A 319 7.34 -13.22 -4.86
C VAL A 319 8.66 -12.78 -4.23
N GLY A 320 8.83 -13.08 -2.93
CA GLY A 320 10.06 -12.79 -2.19
C GLY A 320 11.29 -13.52 -2.73
N LYS A 321 11.15 -14.78 -3.18
CA LYS A 321 12.25 -15.51 -3.84
C LYS A 321 12.69 -14.80 -5.13
N TRP A 322 11.74 -14.37 -5.95
CA TRP A 322 12.05 -13.62 -7.17
C TRP A 322 12.73 -12.29 -6.85
N LEU A 323 12.25 -11.54 -5.85
CA LEU A 323 12.83 -10.25 -5.43
C LEU A 323 14.22 -10.38 -4.80
N LYS A 324 14.58 -11.53 -4.21
CA LYS A 324 15.95 -11.77 -3.74
C LYS A 324 16.96 -11.80 -4.88
N VAL A 325 16.55 -12.25 -6.06
CA VAL A 325 17.40 -12.34 -7.26
C VAL A 325 17.31 -11.05 -8.07
N ASN A 326 16.10 -10.56 -8.31
CA ASN A 326 15.83 -9.48 -9.25
C ASN A 326 15.55 -8.13 -8.59
N GLY A 327 15.65 -8.02 -7.26
CA GLY A 327 15.28 -6.80 -6.53
C GLY A 327 16.05 -5.53 -6.92
N GLU A 328 17.22 -5.66 -7.55
CA GLU A 328 17.94 -4.49 -8.10
C GLU A 328 17.12 -3.74 -9.17
N SER A 329 16.31 -4.45 -9.96
CA SER A 329 15.46 -3.81 -10.98
C SER A 329 14.19 -3.18 -10.41
N ILE A 330 13.91 -3.36 -9.12
CA ILE A 330 12.72 -2.83 -8.45
C ILE A 330 13.12 -1.72 -7.49
N TYR A 331 13.90 -2.04 -6.45
CA TYR A 331 14.12 -1.10 -5.34
C TYR A 331 14.97 0.09 -5.77
N GLY A 332 14.40 1.30 -5.63
CA GLY A 332 15.03 2.54 -6.09
C GLY A 332 15.11 2.69 -7.61
N ALA A 333 14.40 1.86 -8.38
CA ALA A 333 14.26 2.07 -9.81
C ALA A 333 13.25 3.19 -10.11
N SER A 334 13.48 3.91 -11.19
CA SER A 334 12.55 4.88 -11.76
C SER A 334 11.66 4.23 -12.83
N ALA A 335 10.64 4.98 -13.24
CA ALA A 335 9.84 4.66 -14.41
C ALA A 335 10.71 4.43 -15.66
N SER A 336 10.14 3.73 -16.65
CA SER A 336 10.76 3.53 -17.96
C SER A 336 11.19 4.89 -18.56
N PRO A 337 12.44 4.99 -19.04
CA PRO A 337 12.92 6.15 -19.78
C PRO A 337 12.55 6.09 -21.26
N ILE A 338 12.10 4.91 -21.74
CA ILE A 338 11.67 4.68 -23.13
C ILE A 338 10.16 4.44 -23.19
N GLU A 339 9.57 4.75 -24.32
CA GLU A 339 8.20 4.36 -24.63
C GLU A 339 8.19 2.88 -25.01
N VAL A 340 7.42 2.08 -24.28
CA VAL A 340 7.29 0.65 -24.52
C VAL A 340 6.00 0.41 -25.29
N PRO A 341 6.06 -0.18 -26.50
CA PRO A 341 4.86 -0.49 -27.26
C PRO A 341 3.88 -1.38 -26.47
N PRO A 342 2.55 -1.20 -26.62
CA PRO A 342 1.58 -2.01 -25.88
C PRO A 342 1.66 -3.52 -26.14
N ASP A 343 2.16 -3.93 -27.30
CA ASP A 343 2.36 -5.33 -27.71
C ASP A 343 3.79 -5.86 -27.41
N ALA A 344 4.61 -5.05 -26.74
CA ALA A 344 5.95 -5.47 -26.36
C ALA A 344 5.90 -6.66 -25.39
N LEU A 345 6.86 -7.57 -25.58
CA LEU A 345 7.03 -8.75 -24.73
C LEU A 345 7.69 -8.44 -23.38
N TYR A 346 7.91 -7.16 -23.09
CA TYR A 346 8.68 -6.69 -21.96
C TYR A 346 8.15 -5.38 -21.38
N MET A 347 8.55 -5.10 -20.15
CA MET A 347 8.44 -3.79 -19.50
C MET A 347 9.83 -3.30 -19.10
N CYS A 348 9.98 -2.02 -18.81
CA CYS A 348 11.28 -1.45 -18.43
C CYS A 348 11.22 -0.67 -17.12
N THR A 349 12.24 -0.84 -16.29
CA THR A 349 12.57 0.06 -15.18
C THR A 349 13.99 0.58 -15.37
N ALA A 350 14.35 1.67 -14.68
CA ALA A 350 15.67 2.26 -14.86
C ALA A 350 16.35 2.67 -13.56
N LYS A 351 17.67 2.73 -13.61
CA LYS A 351 18.54 3.39 -12.64
C LYS A 351 19.59 4.21 -13.39
N PRO A 352 20.30 5.12 -12.72
CA PRO A 352 21.41 5.82 -13.36
C PRO A 352 22.38 4.86 -14.05
N GLY A 353 22.55 5.01 -15.37
CA GLY A 353 23.41 4.17 -16.20
C GLY A 353 22.92 2.75 -16.49
N LYS A 354 21.72 2.35 -16.05
CA LYS A 354 21.16 1.01 -16.28
C LYS A 354 19.70 1.04 -16.71
N LEU A 355 19.37 0.24 -17.72
CA LEU A 355 18.00 -0.14 -18.06
C LEU A 355 17.77 -1.61 -17.69
N PHE A 356 16.68 -1.90 -17.00
CA PHE A 356 16.26 -3.27 -16.71
C PHE A 356 15.08 -3.62 -17.60
N ILE A 357 15.24 -4.63 -18.45
CA ILE A 357 14.21 -5.15 -19.33
C ILE A 357 13.60 -6.38 -18.67
N HIS A 358 12.35 -6.27 -18.26
CA HIS A 358 11.55 -7.33 -17.66
C HIS A 358 10.83 -8.10 -18.75
N VAL A 359 11.35 -9.26 -19.15
CA VAL A 359 10.81 -10.06 -20.25
C VAL A 359 9.68 -10.93 -19.72
N ILE A 360 8.45 -10.41 -19.81
CA ILE A 360 7.22 -11.05 -19.34
C ILE A 360 6.69 -12.12 -20.30
N ALA A 361 7.12 -12.10 -21.56
CA ALA A 361 6.83 -13.12 -22.55
C ALA A 361 8.11 -13.48 -23.31
N TRP A 362 8.69 -14.64 -23.02
CA TRP A 362 9.98 -15.01 -23.58
C TRP A 362 9.92 -15.17 -25.12
N PRO A 363 10.86 -14.60 -25.91
CA PRO A 363 10.87 -14.76 -27.35
C PRO A 363 11.58 -16.06 -27.78
N TRP A 364 10.81 -17.13 -28.01
CA TRP A 364 11.35 -18.49 -28.24
C TRP A 364 12.09 -18.64 -29.57
N TYR A 365 11.98 -17.64 -30.44
CA TYR A 365 12.76 -17.54 -31.68
C TYR A 365 14.19 -17.04 -31.44
N GLY A 366 14.59 -16.79 -30.19
CA GLY A 366 15.98 -16.58 -29.77
C GLY A 366 16.50 -15.14 -29.91
N GLU A 367 15.60 -14.18 -30.15
CA GLU A 367 15.96 -12.76 -30.28
C GLU A 367 14.93 -11.88 -29.58
N LEU A 368 15.39 -10.89 -28.81
CA LEU A 368 14.57 -9.83 -28.25
C LEU A 368 14.92 -8.52 -28.95
N LYS A 369 13.90 -7.78 -29.38
CA LYS A 369 14.06 -6.46 -30.01
C LYS A 369 13.59 -5.38 -29.05
N VAL A 370 14.41 -4.37 -28.85
CA VAL A 370 14.12 -3.21 -28.00
C VAL A 370 14.37 -1.95 -28.82
N TYR A 371 13.42 -1.02 -28.76
CA TYR A 371 13.42 0.21 -29.54
C TYR A 371 13.68 1.42 -28.62
N ASP A 372 13.95 2.57 -29.23
CA ASP A 372 14.16 3.86 -28.56
C ASP A 372 15.29 3.90 -27.52
N ILE A 373 16.33 3.09 -27.74
CA ILE A 373 17.56 3.10 -26.95
C ILE A 373 18.53 4.12 -27.56
N HIS A 374 18.50 5.36 -27.06
CA HIS A 374 19.30 6.46 -27.59
C HIS A 374 20.76 6.43 -27.12
N GLU A 375 21.01 5.95 -25.90
CA GLU A 375 22.33 5.80 -25.33
C GLU A 375 23.07 4.58 -25.91
N LYS A 376 24.40 4.64 -25.96
CA LYS A 376 25.20 3.50 -26.41
C LYS A 376 25.16 2.39 -25.37
N VAL A 377 24.75 1.19 -25.78
CA VAL A 377 24.77 0.00 -24.95
C VAL A 377 26.19 -0.55 -24.87
N ARG A 378 26.74 -0.64 -23.66
CA ARG A 378 28.09 -1.17 -23.42
C ARG A 378 28.07 -2.65 -23.09
N ARG A 379 27.02 -3.12 -22.41
CA ARG A 379 26.91 -4.48 -21.91
C ARG A 379 25.46 -4.90 -21.82
N VAL A 380 25.19 -6.17 -22.12
CA VAL A 380 23.88 -6.80 -21.94
C VAL A 380 24.08 -8.12 -21.20
N TYR A 381 23.35 -8.34 -20.11
CA TYR A 381 23.46 -9.57 -19.32
C TYR A 381 22.17 -9.94 -18.61
N LEU A 382 22.03 -11.20 -18.22
CA LEU A 382 20.94 -11.69 -17.38
C LEU A 382 21.19 -11.28 -15.92
N LEU A 383 20.25 -10.57 -15.29
CA LEU A 383 20.44 -10.10 -13.90
C LEU A 383 20.64 -11.27 -12.92
N ALA A 384 19.91 -12.36 -13.12
CA ALA A 384 19.92 -13.51 -12.22
C ALA A 384 21.24 -14.30 -12.22
N THR A 385 21.92 -14.39 -13.36
CA THR A 385 23.12 -15.23 -13.52
C THR A 385 24.40 -14.44 -13.78
N GLY A 386 24.28 -13.21 -14.28
CA GLY A 386 25.41 -12.41 -14.76
C GLY A 386 25.91 -12.82 -16.15
N ASP A 387 25.27 -13.80 -16.80
CA ASP A 387 25.67 -14.27 -18.13
C ASP A 387 25.48 -13.17 -19.17
N GLU A 388 26.52 -12.93 -19.97
CA GLU A 388 26.48 -11.93 -21.04
C GLU A 388 25.69 -12.42 -22.24
N LEU A 389 24.93 -11.52 -22.84
CA LEU A 389 24.14 -11.76 -24.04
C LEU A 389 24.74 -11.01 -25.22
N ASN A 390 24.85 -11.70 -26.35
CA ASN A 390 25.26 -11.06 -27.59
C ASN A 390 24.19 -10.08 -28.06
N PHE A 391 24.58 -8.89 -28.48
CA PHE A 391 23.65 -7.88 -28.99
C PHE A 391 24.24 -7.09 -30.15
N THR A 392 23.36 -6.45 -30.92
CA THR A 392 23.72 -5.47 -31.95
C THR A 392 22.83 -4.24 -31.78
N GLN A 393 23.43 -3.06 -31.74
CA GLN A 393 22.72 -1.77 -31.72
C GLN A 393 22.91 -1.05 -33.06
N GLU A 394 21.82 -0.76 -33.74
CA GLU A 394 21.76 -0.03 -35.01
C GLU A 394 20.90 1.23 -34.81
N GLY A 395 21.54 2.40 -34.66
CA GLY A 395 20.83 3.61 -34.25
C GLY A 395 20.17 3.44 -32.87
N THR A 396 18.85 3.65 -32.79
CA THR A 396 18.07 3.47 -31.55
C THR A 396 17.55 2.04 -31.34
N HIS A 397 17.87 1.12 -32.25
CA HIS A 397 17.32 -0.23 -32.26
C HIS A 397 18.32 -1.23 -31.71
N LEU A 398 17.92 -2.01 -30.71
CA LEU A 398 18.73 -3.03 -30.07
C LEU A 398 18.15 -4.41 -30.37
N LYS A 399 18.98 -5.33 -30.86
CA LYS A 399 18.66 -6.76 -30.98
C LYS A 399 19.54 -7.53 -30.00
N ILE A 400 18.92 -8.33 -29.14
CA ILE A 400 19.59 -9.14 -28.12
C ILE A 400 19.33 -10.61 -28.43
N LYS A 401 20.38 -11.41 -28.57
CA LYS A 401 20.26 -12.86 -28.68
C LYS A 401 19.99 -13.44 -27.30
N VAL A 402 18.89 -14.17 -27.16
CA VAL A 402 18.49 -14.78 -25.89
C VAL A 402 18.53 -16.30 -25.98
N PRO A 403 18.77 -17.02 -24.87
CA PRO A 403 18.73 -18.48 -24.87
C PRO A 403 17.33 -19.00 -25.22
N ARG A 404 17.26 -20.24 -25.72
CA ARG A 404 15.99 -20.86 -26.12
C ARG A 404 14.99 -20.94 -24.96
N ASN A 405 15.47 -21.23 -23.76
CA ASN A 405 14.66 -21.31 -22.56
C ASN A 405 14.95 -20.09 -21.67
N PRO A 406 13.93 -19.47 -21.08
CA PRO A 406 14.14 -18.41 -20.11
C PRO A 406 14.77 -18.98 -18.83
N PRO A 407 15.66 -18.22 -18.16
CA PRO A 407 16.08 -18.49 -16.78
C PRO A 407 14.90 -18.50 -15.80
N ASP A 408 13.90 -17.64 -16.03
CA ASP A 408 12.67 -17.53 -15.24
C ASP A 408 11.46 -17.37 -16.17
N ASN A 409 10.48 -18.27 -16.04
CA ASN A 409 9.27 -18.31 -16.89
C ASN A 409 8.21 -17.25 -16.54
N ILE A 410 8.35 -16.55 -15.42
CA ILE A 410 7.45 -15.48 -14.95
C ILE A 410 7.94 -14.13 -15.44
N ASP A 411 9.20 -13.81 -15.12
CA ASP A 411 9.86 -12.56 -15.50
C ASP A 411 11.38 -12.76 -15.45
N THR A 412 11.99 -12.83 -16.62
CA THR A 412 13.45 -12.81 -16.76
C THR A 412 13.91 -11.36 -16.95
N VAL A 413 14.81 -10.91 -16.08
CA VAL A 413 15.37 -9.55 -16.15
C VAL A 413 16.70 -9.55 -16.92
N ILE A 414 16.74 -8.78 -18.01
CA ILE A 414 17.96 -8.45 -18.76
C ILE A 414 18.40 -7.04 -18.40
N VAL A 415 19.69 -6.82 -18.16
CA VAL A 415 20.26 -5.51 -17.84
C VAL A 415 20.98 -4.95 -19.06
N LEU A 416 20.73 -3.69 -19.40
CA LEU A 416 21.56 -2.89 -20.28
C LEU A 416 22.40 -1.92 -19.45
N GLU A 417 23.72 -1.91 -19.64
CA GLU A 417 24.58 -0.83 -19.14
C GLU A 417 24.76 0.22 -20.24
N LEU A 418 24.39 1.47 -19.92
CA LEU A 418 24.34 2.60 -20.84
C LEU A 418 25.50 3.57 -20.58
N SER A 419 25.92 4.28 -21.63
CA SER A 419 27.19 5.02 -21.67
C SER A 419 27.12 6.50 -21.32
#